data_AF-A0A6I9Y337-F1
#
_entry.id   AF-A0A6I9Y337-F1
#
_cell.length_a   1.000
_cell.length_b   1.000
_cell.length_c   1.000
_cell.angle_alpha   90.00
_cell.angle_beta   90.00
_cell.angle_gamma   90.00
#
_symmetry.space_group_name_H-M   'P 1'
#
loop_
_entity.id
_entity.type
_entity.pdbx_description
1 polymer ?
#
loop_
_entity_poly.entity_id
_entity_poly.type
_entity_poly.pdbx_seq_one_letter_code
_entity_poly.pdbx_strand_id
1 'polypeptide(L)'
;MKSVSLLFLRLTSTNILSSLPLSSAVSKYQTPNQVKCCKGGIILLRNARSCEERAKRIQNTECREVFLDCCRYAAKLRRQSWGSHGLARVDDEDEEDYFDDDFITLRRFFPESWLWKTFVVDKTLTELFHLPDSITTWEIQAVSVSLAKGKYR
;
A
#
# COMPACT_ATOMS: atom_id res chain seq x y z
N MET A 1 -13.79 35.19 25.52
CA MET A 1 -13.82 34.56 24.18
C MET A 1 -13.31 33.13 24.28
N LYS A 2 -14.08 32.16 23.79
CA LYS A 2 -13.62 30.78 23.59
C LYS A 2 -13.43 30.57 22.09
N SER A 3 -12.36 29.90 21.71
CA SER A 3 -12.01 29.67 20.31
C SER A 3 -11.97 28.16 20.06
N VAL A 4 -12.61 27.66 19.00
CA VAL A 4 -12.55 26.24 18.62
C VAL A 4 -11.86 26.09 17.27
N SER A 5 -10.80 25.28 17.21
CA SER A 5 -10.09 24.92 15.98
C SER A 5 -10.45 23.50 15.56
N LEU A 6 -10.79 23.29 14.29
CA LEU A 6 -11.16 21.97 13.78
C LEU A 6 -10.04 21.31 12.96
N LEU A 7 -9.65 20.06 13.25
CA LEU A 7 -8.63 19.28 12.51
C LEU A 7 -9.27 18.00 11.91
N PHE A 8 -8.78 17.55 10.74
CA PHE A 8 -9.31 16.41 10.00
C PHE A 8 -8.22 15.39 9.68
N LEU A 9 -8.47 14.11 9.98
CA LEU A 9 -7.59 12.98 9.64
C LEU A 9 -8.33 11.98 8.76
N ARG A 10 -7.62 11.34 7.83
CA ARG A 10 -8.13 10.26 6.97
C ARG A 10 -7.57 8.92 7.45
N LEU A 11 -8.45 7.96 7.72
CA LEU A 11 -8.07 6.58 8.00
C LEU A 11 -8.14 5.75 6.71
N THR A 12 -7.04 5.07 6.35
CA THR A 12 -7.04 4.03 5.30
C THR A 12 -6.65 2.70 5.94
N SER A 13 -7.58 1.74 5.94
CA SER A 13 -7.30 0.35 6.33
C SER A 13 -6.65 -0.38 5.15
N THR A 14 -5.48 -1.00 5.35
CA THR A 14 -4.84 -1.87 4.37
C THR A 14 -4.75 -3.28 4.94
N ASN A 15 -5.50 -4.23 4.37
CA ASN A 15 -5.36 -5.66 4.67
C ASN A 15 -4.13 -6.21 3.95
N ILE A 16 -3.19 -6.81 4.69
CA ILE A 16 -1.95 -7.40 4.18
C ILE A 16 -2.01 -8.91 4.49
N LEU A 17 -2.56 -9.74 3.61
CA LEU A 17 -2.65 -11.19 3.89
C LEU A 17 -2.53 -12.12 2.66
N SER A 18 -1.62 -11.82 1.72
CA SER A 18 -1.38 -12.66 0.53
C SER A 18 0.08 -13.10 0.29
N SER A 19 1.07 -12.70 1.10
CA SER A 19 2.51 -12.87 0.78
C SER A 19 3.22 -14.14 1.31
N LEU A 20 2.56 -14.96 2.13
CA LEU A 20 3.19 -16.04 2.92
C LEU A 20 4.00 -17.12 2.15
N PRO A 21 3.55 -17.69 1.02
CA PRO A 21 4.28 -18.79 0.37
C PRO A 21 5.50 -18.31 -0.44
N LEU A 22 5.47 -17.10 -0.96
CA LEU A 22 6.48 -16.59 -1.89
C LEU A 22 7.66 -15.93 -1.16
N SER A 23 7.43 -15.42 0.05
CA SER A 23 8.49 -15.00 0.98
C SER A 23 9.43 -16.14 1.37
N SER A 24 8.94 -17.39 1.39
CA SER A 24 9.73 -18.59 1.69
C SER A 24 10.81 -18.90 0.63
N ALA A 25 10.63 -18.45 -0.61
CA ALA A 25 11.63 -18.62 -1.66
C ALA A 25 12.78 -17.62 -1.49
N VAL A 26 12.45 -16.39 -1.09
CA VAL A 26 13.43 -15.31 -0.87
C VAL A 26 14.28 -15.59 0.36
N SER A 27 13.71 -16.16 1.43
CA SER A 27 14.43 -16.44 2.68
C SER A 27 15.54 -17.49 2.56
N LYS A 28 15.61 -18.23 1.44
CA LYS A 28 16.71 -19.17 1.15
C LYS A 28 18.04 -18.47 0.87
N TYR A 29 18.00 -17.21 0.46
CA TYR A 29 19.18 -16.45 0.05
C TYR A 29 19.57 -15.45 1.14
N GLN A 30 20.87 -15.40 1.48
CA GLN A 30 21.39 -14.54 2.55
C GLN A 30 22.07 -13.27 2.03
N THR A 31 22.63 -13.31 0.82
CA THR A 31 23.33 -12.14 0.27
C THR A 31 22.34 -11.15 -0.35
N PRO A 32 22.55 -9.84 -0.21
CA PRO A 32 21.63 -8.83 -0.74
C PRO A 32 21.48 -8.92 -2.27
N ASN A 33 22.56 -9.31 -2.97
CA ASN A 33 22.54 -9.51 -4.41
C ASN A 33 21.65 -10.69 -4.81
N GLN A 34 21.78 -11.84 -4.15
CA GLN A 34 20.93 -13.00 -4.43
C GLN A 34 19.46 -12.72 -4.09
N VAL A 35 19.17 -12.06 -2.97
CA VAL A 35 17.82 -11.63 -2.59
C VAL A 35 17.20 -10.76 -3.69
N LYS A 36 17.95 -9.77 -4.19
CA LYS A 36 17.50 -8.90 -5.30
C LYS A 36 17.22 -9.70 -6.58
N CYS A 37 18.09 -10.65 -6.93
CA CYS A 37 17.91 -11.51 -8.10
C CYS A 37 16.67 -12.41 -7.95
N CYS A 38 16.43 -12.95 -6.75
CA CYS A 38 15.27 -13.77 -6.45
C CYS A 38 13.97 -12.96 -6.55
N LYS A 39 13.92 -11.77 -5.89
CA LYS A 39 12.79 -10.83 -6.00
C LYS A 39 12.47 -10.54 -7.47
N GLY A 40 13.49 -10.23 -8.29
CA GLY A 40 13.32 -9.99 -9.72
C GLY A 40 12.75 -11.18 -10.51
N GLY A 41 13.04 -12.42 -10.08
CA GLY A 41 12.49 -13.64 -10.68
C GLY A 41 11.02 -13.86 -10.34
N ILE A 42 10.61 -13.42 -9.17
CA ILE A 42 9.26 -13.59 -8.64
C ILE A 42 8.25 -12.68 -9.34
N ILE A 43 8.64 -11.45 -9.70
CA ILE A 43 7.81 -10.44 -10.37
C ILE A 43 7.08 -11.03 -11.59
N LEU A 44 5.78 -10.76 -11.73
CA LEU A 44 5.02 -11.08 -12.94
C LEU A 44 5.14 -9.93 -13.94
N LEU A 45 5.42 -10.24 -15.21
CA LEU A 45 5.40 -9.23 -16.27
C LEU A 45 4.00 -9.20 -16.88
N ARG A 46 3.48 -8.00 -17.16
CA ARG A 46 2.23 -7.77 -17.92
C ARG A 46 2.17 -8.59 -19.22
N ASN A 47 3.33 -8.80 -19.85
CA ASN A 47 3.48 -9.71 -20.98
C ASN A 47 4.07 -11.03 -20.51
N ALA A 48 3.30 -12.13 -20.62
CA ALA A 48 3.76 -13.46 -20.25
C ALA A 48 5.01 -13.86 -21.06
N ARG A 49 6.12 -14.08 -20.34
CA ARG A 49 7.40 -14.55 -20.89
C ARG A 49 7.90 -15.69 -20.03
N SER A 50 8.59 -16.66 -20.63
CA SER A 50 9.18 -17.76 -19.86
C SER A 50 10.30 -17.26 -18.95
N CYS A 51 10.56 -18.00 -17.87
CA CYS A 51 11.66 -17.69 -16.96
C CYS A 51 13.00 -17.68 -17.69
N GLU A 52 13.16 -18.58 -18.66
CA GLU A 52 14.35 -18.72 -19.50
C GLU A 52 14.57 -17.50 -20.40
N GLU A 53 13.50 -16.99 -21.03
CA GLU A 53 13.58 -15.78 -21.84
C GLU A 53 13.96 -14.55 -21.00
N ARG A 54 13.40 -14.45 -19.79
CA ARG A 54 13.71 -13.35 -18.85
C ARG A 54 15.16 -13.43 -18.38
N ALA A 55 15.65 -14.62 -18.04
CA ALA A 55 16.99 -14.85 -17.53
C ALA A 55 18.10 -14.54 -18.53
N LYS A 56 17.83 -14.58 -19.85
CA LYS A 56 18.81 -14.22 -20.90
C LYS A 56 19.36 -12.80 -20.76
N ARG A 57 18.62 -11.89 -20.13
CA ARG A 57 19.03 -10.49 -19.92
C ARG A 57 19.99 -10.30 -18.75
N ILE A 58 20.15 -11.31 -17.90
CA ILE A 58 20.97 -11.24 -16.68
C ILE A 58 22.38 -11.69 -17.01
N GLN A 59 23.36 -10.79 -16.98
CA GLN A 59 24.74 -11.09 -17.36
C GLN A 59 25.48 -11.94 -16.31
N ASN A 60 25.28 -11.66 -15.02
CA ASN A 60 25.90 -12.39 -13.92
C ASN A 60 25.30 -13.81 -13.79
N THR A 61 26.16 -14.83 -13.80
CA THR A 61 25.77 -16.25 -13.76
C THR A 61 25.10 -16.65 -12.46
N GLU A 62 25.65 -16.23 -11.32
CA GLU A 62 25.10 -16.49 -9.98
C GLU A 62 23.69 -15.89 -9.83
N CYS A 63 23.52 -14.62 -10.23
CA CYS A 63 22.22 -13.96 -10.23
C CYS A 63 21.22 -14.64 -11.15
N ARG A 64 21.68 -15.13 -12.32
CA ARG A 64 20.84 -15.82 -13.30
C ARG A 64 20.28 -17.13 -12.75
N GLU A 65 21.09 -17.89 -12.03
CA GLU A 65 20.66 -19.14 -11.39
C GLU A 65 19.63 -18.89 -10.30
N VAL A 66 19.91 -17.93 -9.40
CA VAL A 66 18.97 -17.53 -8.34
C VAL A 66 17.65 -17.00 -8.90
N PHE A 67 17.72 -16.17 -9.94
CA PHE A 67 16.54 -15.66 -10.63
C PHE A 67 15.68 -16.78 -11.20
N LEU A 68 16.30 -17.78 -11.85
CA LEU A 68 15.59 -18.89 -12.47
C LEU A 68 14.90 -19.77 -11.43
N ASP A 69 15.55 -20.06 -10.30
CA ASP A 69 14.96 -20.85 -9.22
C ASP A 69 13.69 -20.18 -8.69
N CYS A 70 13.80 -18.90 -8.31
CA CYS A 70 12.67 -18.15 -7.79
C CYS A 70 11.56 -17.92 -8.82
N CYS A 71 11.90 -17.67 -10.09
CA CYS A 71 10.91 -17.52 -11.16
C CYS A 71 10.11 -18.79 -11.39
N ARG A 72 10.77 -19.96 -11.44
CA ARG A 72 10.10 -21.24 -11.65
C ARG A 72 9.21 -21.60 -10.46
N TYR A 73 9.69 -21.35 -9.25
CA TYR A 73 8.92 -21.55 -8.03
C TYR A 73 7.65 -20.67 -8.02
N ALA A 74 7.79 -19.38 -8.31
CA ALA A 74 6.66 -18.46 -8.40
C ALA A 74 5.66 -18.87 -9.50
N ALA A 75 6.16 -19.25 -10.69
CA ALA A 75 5.31 -19.74 -11.78
C ALA A 75 4.57 -21.04 -11.41
N LYS A 76 5.17 -21.93 -10.62
CA LYS A 76 4.51 -23.15 -10.12
C LYS A 76 3.37 -22.78 -9.16
N LEU A 77 3.60 -21.88 -8.21
CA LEU A 77 2.58 -21.42 -7.28
C LEU A 77 1.40 -20.75 -8.01
N ARG A 78 1.66 -19.87 -8.98
CA ARG A 78 0.62 -19.24 -9.81
C ARG A 78 -0.22 -20.27 -10.59
N ARG A 79 0.42 -21.29 -11.17
CA ARG A 79 -0.31 -22.38 -11.84
C ARG A 79 -1.21 -23.16 -10.87
N GLN A 80 -0.77 -23.33 -9.62
CA GLN A 80 -1.56 -24.02 -8.60
C GLN A 80 -2.73 -23.16 -8.11
N SER A 81 -2.56 -21.84 -7.98
CA SER A 81 -3.64 -20.92 -7.59
C SER A 81 -4.67 -20.72 -8.70
N TRP A 82 -4.26 -20.69 -9.97
CA TRP A 82 -5.18 -20.59 -11.12
C TRP A 82 -6.17 -21.75 -11.24
N GLY A 83 -5.86 -22.94 -10.69
CA GLY A 83 -6.82 -24.04 -10.64
C GLY A 83 -8.00 -23.83 -9.67
N SER A 84 -7.91 -22.82 -8.80
CA SER A 84 -8.88 -22.53 -7.75
C SER A 84 -9.74 -21.28 -8.02
N HIS A 85 -9.34 -20.43 -8.97
CA HIS A 85 -10.05 -19.19 -9.26
C HIS A 85 -11.05 -19.43 -10.39
N GLY A 86 -12.34 -19.47 -10.06
CA GLY A 86 -13.42 -19.53 -11.03
C GLY A 86 -13.36 -18.35 -12.01
N LEU A 87 -14.05 -18.49 -13.14
CA LEU A 87 -14.15 -17.57 -14.30
C LEU A 87 -14.71 -16.16 -13.97
N ALA A 88 -14.48 -15.62 -12.78
CA ALA A 88 -14.78 -14.25 -12.44
C ALA A 88 -13.77 -13.35 -13.14
N ARG A 89 -14.29 -12.44 -13.98
CA ARG A 89 -13.54 -11.33 -14.56
C ARG A 89 -13.15 -10.37 -13.43
N VAL A 90 -12.10 -10.73 -12.70
CA VAL A 90 -11.26 -9.73 -12.05
C VAL A 90 -10.31 -9.29 -13.15
N ASP A 91 -10.24 -8.00 -13.39
CA ASP A 91 -9.26 -7.42 -14.32
C ASP A 91 -7.88 -7.67 -13.71
N ASP A 92 -7.27 -8.82 -14.02
CA ASP A 92 -5.96 -9.28 -13.54
C ASP A 92 -4.80 -8.42 -14.12
N GLU A 93 -5.05 -7.16 -14.49
CA GLU A 93 -3.99 -6.21 -14.87
C GLU A 93 -3.21 -5.73 -13.64
N ASP A 94 -3.79 -5.85 -12.44
CA ASP A 94 -3.18 -5.55 -11.16
C ASP A 94 -2.84 -6.83 -10.37
N GLU A 95 -2.20 -7.84 -10.99
CA GLU A 95 -1.50 -8.86 -10.17
C GLU A 95 -0.28 -8.16 -9.55
N GLU A 96 -0.57 -7.50 -8.42
CA GLU A 96 0.27 -6.58 -7.67
C GLU A 96 1.70 -7.10 -7.57
N ASP A 97 2.63 -6.22 -7.92
CA ASP A 97 4.07 -6.37 -7.73
C ASP A 97 4.38 -6.33 -6.20
N TYR A 98 3.89 -7.33 -5.48
CA TYR A 98 3.76 -7.36 -4.01
C TYR A 98 5.09 -7.65 -3.28
N PHE A 99 6.21 -7.66 -4.01
CA PHE A 99 7.54 -8.06 -3.48
C PHE A 99 8.54 -6.91 -3.37
N ASP A 100 8.08 -5.68 -3.47
CA ASP A 100 8.88 -4.52 -3.09
C ASP A 100 8.66 -4.18 -1.61
N ASP A 101 9.04 -5.11 -0.73
CA ASP A 101 9.05 -4.91 0.74
C ASP A 101 9.97 -3.74 1.16
N ASP A 102 10.81 -3.25 0.23
CA ASP A 102 11.68 -2.09 0.41
C ASP A 102 10.95 -0.76 0.12
N PHE A 103 9.78 -0.79 -0.54
CA PHE A 103 8.98 0.37 -0.90
C PHE A 103 7.51 0.15 -0.56
N ILE A 104 7.13 0.52 0.66
CA ILE A 104 5.71 0.69 1.01
C ILE A 104 5.16 1.82 0.15
N THR A 105 4.31 1.50 -0.83
CA THR A 105 3.58 2.49 -1.62
C THR A 105 2.53 3.17 -0.74
N LEU A 106 2.96 4.18 0.00
CA LEU A 106 2.04 5.07 0.69
C LEU A 106 1.30 5.90 -0.35
N ARG A 107 -0.02 5.94 -0.23
CA ARG A 107 -0.84 6.88 -1.00
C ARG A 107 -0.31 8.30 -0.75
N ARG A 108 0.25 8.94 -1.76
CA ARG A 108 0.85 10.28 -1.62
C ARG A 108 -0.18 11.40 -1.62
N PHE A 109 -1.32 11.19 -2.29
CA PHE A 109 -2.37 12.18 -2.42
C PHE A 109 -3.46 11.95 -1.37
N PHE A 110 -3.34 12.70 -0.28
CA PHE A 110 -4.43 12.99 0.63
C PHE A 110 -4.99 14.36 0.24
N PRO A 111 -6.30 14.50 -0.06
CA PRO A 111 -6.89 15.82 -0.25
C PRO A 111 -6.59 16.68 0.98
N GLU A 112 -6.34 17.97 0.79
CA GLU A 112 -6.14 18.90 1.91
C GLU A 112 -7.33 18.86 2.88
N SER A 113 -7.06 19.14 4.16
CA SER A 113 -8.11 19.32 5.14
C SER A 113 -9.01 20.48 4.71
N TRP A 114 -10.30 20.22 4.56
CA TRP A 114 -11.24 21.17 3.96
C TRP A 114 -11.92 22.10 4.98
N LEU A 115 -11.77 21.83 6.28
CA LEU A 115 -12.39 22.61 7.36
C LEU A 115 -11.40 22.99 8.46
N TRP A 116 -10.24 23.50 8.05
CA TRP A 116 -9.27 24.15 8.95
C TRP A 116 -9.73 25.59 9.26
N LYS A 117 -10.65 25.74 10.23
CA LYS A 117 -11.23 27.03 10.61
C LYS A 117 -11.24 27.24 12.13
N THR A 118 -11.25 28.51 12.52
CA THR A 118 -11.34 28.94 13.90
C THR A 118 -12.63 29.71 14.13
N PHE A 119 -13.38 29.33 15.16
CA PHE A 119 -14.65 29.95 15.51
C PHE A 119 -14.62 30.56 16.90
N VAL A 120 -15.12 31.78 17.04
CA VAL A 120 -15.37 32.41 18.34
C VAL A 120 -16.75 31.96 18.83
N VAL A 121 -16.79 31.26 19.97
CA VAL A 121 -18.01 30.67 20.51
C VAL A 121 -18.22 31.12 21.96
N ASP A 122 -19.39 31.67 22.28
CA ASP A 122 -19.72 32.04 23.66
C ASP A 122 -20.42 30.89 24.42
N LYS A 123 -21.46 30.30 23.81
CA LYS A 123 -22.23 29.16 24.36
C LYS A 123 -22.37 28.01 23.35
N THR A 124 -23.04 28.26 22.24
CA THR A 124 -23.33 27.28 21.18
C THR A 124 -23.20 27.95 19.82
N LEU A 125 -22.62 27.25 18.86
CA LEU A 125 -22.52 27.67 17.46
C LEU A 125 -22.91 26.49 16.57
N THR A 126 -23.71 26.75 15.54
CA THR A 126 -24.10 25.77 14.53
C THR A 126 -23.73 26.33 13.17
N GLU A 127 -22.93 25.59 12.42
CA GLU A 127 -22.43 25.99 11.10
C GLU A 127 -22.75 24.91 10.07
N LEU A 128 -23.02 25.36 8.84
CA LEU A 128 -23.31 24.50 7.69
C LEU A 128 -22.12 24.53 6.74
N PHE A 129 -21.69 23.36 6.28
CA PHE A 129 -20.59 23.25 5.32
C PHE A 129 -20.93 22.27 4.20
N HIS A 130 -20.35 22.52 3.03
CA HIS A 130 -20.41 21.58 1.91
C HIS A 130 -19.30 20.54 2.06
N LEU A 131 -19.69 19.27 1.98
CA LEU A 131 -18.77 18.15 2.00
C LEU A 131 -18.06 18.04 0.64
N PRO A 132 -16.74 17.80 0.61
CA PRO A 132 -16.04 17.51 -0.63
C PRO A 132 -16.49 16.17 -1.23
N ASP A 133 -16.51 16.10 -2.56
CA ASP A 133 -16.85 14.89 -3.29
C ASP A 133 -15.67 13.90 -3.25
N SER A 134 -15.72 12.96 -2.30
CA SER A 134 -14.66 11.97 -2.10
C SER A 134 -15.20 10.70 -1.47
N ILE A 135 -14.74 9.54 -1.94
CA ILE A 135 -15.06 8.21 -1.36
C ILE A 135 -14.13 7.97 -0.16
N THR A 136 -14.26 8.80 0.88
CA THR A 136 -13.45 8.72 2.11
C THR A 136 -14.32 8.97 3.33
N THR A 137 -13.96 8.34 4.45
CA THR A 137 -14.54 8.66 5.76
C THR A 137 -13.80 9.83 6.37
N TRP A 138 -14.54 10.85 6.81
CA TRP A 138 -14.01 12.07 7.44
C TRP A 138 -14.20 12.03 8.96
N GLU A 139 -13.18 12.44 9.73
CA GLU A 139 -13.26 12.66 11.18
C GLU A 139 -13.13 14.15 11.49
N ILE A 140 -14.06 14.70 12.29
CA ILE A 140 -14.02 16.10 12.76
C ILE A 140 -13.41 16.13 14.17
N GLN A 141 -12.24 16.75 14.33
CA GLN A 141 -11.64 17.00 15.64
C GLN A 141 -11.82 18.45 16.02
N ALA A 142 -12.06 18.76 17.30
CA ALA A 142 -12.29 20.12 17.78
C ALA A 142 -11.44 20.43 19.01
N VAL A 143 -10.69 21.53 18.95
CA VAL A 143 -9.80 21.99 20.03
C VAL A 143 -10.29 23.33 20.55
N SER A 144 -10.78 23.39 21.80
CA SER A 144 -11.27 24.63 22.41
C SER A 144 -10.21 25.30 23.30
N VAL A 145 -9.97 26.59 23.09
CA VAL A 145 -9.13 27.44 23.94
C VAL A 145 -10.00 28.51 24.60
N SER A 146 -9.86 28.69 25.92
CA SER A 146 -10.53 29.77 26.64
C SER A 146 -9.61 30.34 27.73
N LEU A 147 -9.63 31.67 27.90
CA LEU A 147 -8.80 32.37 28.87
C LEU A 147 -9.05 31.92 30.32
N ALA A 148 -10.27 31.43 30.63
CA ALA A 148 -10.67 31.05 31.98
C ALA A 148 -10.50 29.55 32.30
N LYS A 149 -10.35 28.67 31.29
CA LYS A 149 -10.39 27.20 31.49
C LYS A 149 -9.40 26.40 30.61
N GLY A 150 -8.35 27.03 30.08
CA GLY A 150 -7.42 26.35 29.16
C GLY A 150 -6.75 25.12 29.80
N LYS A 151 -7.08 23.92 29.30
CA LYS A 151 -6.29 22.70 29.51
C LYS A 151 -5.57 22.37 28.20
N TYR A 152 -4.27 22.60 28.17
CA TYR A 152 -3.39 21.91 27.25
C TYR A 152 -3.34 20.45 27.71
N ARG A 153 -3.66 19.51 26.83
CA ARG A 153 -3.40 18.08 27.03
C ARG A 153 -2.81 17.52 25.75
#